data_AF-A0A6V8KWM9-F1
#
_entry.id   AF-A0A6V8KWM9-F1
#
_cell.length_a   1.000
_cell.length_b   1.000
_cell.length_c   1.000
_cell.angle_alpha   90.00
_cell.angle_beta   90.00
_cell.angle_gamma   90.00
#
_symmetry.space_group_name_H-M   'P 1'
#
loop_
_entity.id
_entity.type
_entity.pdbx_description
1 polymer ?
#
loop_
_entity_poly.entity_id
_entity_poly.type
_entity_poly.pdbx_seq_one_letter_code
_entity_poly.pdbx_strand_id
1 'polypeptide(L)'
;MRSQEIAKDFDPFYANHLFKRRRNTPTYKLWLVGLLAVAPLIAVNLAQRTLGDANDFQLADDVARITGLGGAPASSPEFPLVRDVASWLLLLSVISGTVLLHRQWQLMSVCLGKLVRNGVLVPKKEVHTGPEDAPELDPRRTFGLNGLSRVMGIDRIIRGCTVETALPTLLRTVNERMRAVRSVIFLTELVLAFFLSGLLIQGEKHGLFITVAPRDLSGVQREQWLAEAYGNWWAGESHLAGYFLYWMYAVFAIFVILQYHVVGLVTIYLTIGLRFVCRPSADWLNRDGRYGWTPLGRVFRTVLLATTLLGLTLTITLAVLGLDNFPWVGFLVVLYIVVVPIFILVPPIVFRKAEATAKEDRIDDLVRAIERRKIDILEDVEATAPYVAEIERCRTANIRPLRLRTASSSFLILVLLPILLAAVQTFFPWLLGSG
;
A
#
# COMPACT_ATOMS: atom_id res chain seq x y z
N MET A 1 12.05 -27.87 20.63
CA MET A 1 10.71 -27.46 20.13
C MET A 1 10.89 -26.86 18.73
N ARG A 2 10.19 -27.36 17.70
CA ARG A 2 10.44 -26.95 16.31
C ARG A 2 10.11 -25.45 16.16
N SER A 3 11.11 -24.65 15.80
CA SER A 3 10.96 -23.24 15.37
C SER A 3 9.93 -23.04 14.24
N GLN A 4 9.43 -24.13 13.64
CA GLN A 4 8.34 -24.16 12.68
C GLN A 4 6.93 -23.94 13.28
N GLU A 5 6.68 -24.20 14.57
CA GLU A 5 5.36 -23.95 15.21
C GLU A 5 5.22 -22.52 15.78
N ILE A 6 6.34 -21.82 15.96
CA ILE A 6 6.47 -20.52 16.64
C ILE A 6 5.82 -19.37 15.84
N ALA A 7 5.65 -19.53 14.53
CA ALA A 7 4.96 -18.57 13.68
C ALA A 7 3.59 -19.12 13.23
N LYS A 8 2.61 -19.18 14.15
CA LYS A 8 1.21 -19.10 13.70
C LYS A 8 1.06 -17.73 13.05
N ASP A 9 1.10 -17.72 11.72
CA ASP A 9 1.34 -16.54 10.91
C ASP A 9 0.42 -15.36 11.29
N PHE A 10 0.96 -14.15 11.16
CA PHE A 10 0.15 -12.94 11.09
C PHE A 10 -0.91 -13.12 10.01
N ASP A 11 -2.20 -13.01 10.35
CA ASP A 11 -3.28 -13.22 9.39
C ASP A 11 -4.04 -11.90 9.18
N PRO A 12 -3.71 -11.12 8.13
CA PRO A 12 -4.37 -9.85 7.86
C PRO A 12 -5.86 -10.03 7.56
N PHE A 13 -6.31 -11.23 7.19
CA PHE A 13 -7.72 -11.52 6.97
C PHE A 13 -8.56 -11.42 8.25
N TYR A 14 -7.94 -11.35 9.45
CA TYR A 14 -8.68 -11.04 10.67
C TYR A 14 -9.19 -9.60 10.73
N ALA A 15 -8.65 -8.67 9.94
CA ALA A 15 -9.12 -7.28 9.89
C ALA A 15 -10.51 -7.14 9.25
N ASN A 16 -10.94 -8.08 8.40
CA ASN A 16 -12.11 -7.87 7.54
C ASN A 16 -12.97 -9.12 7.36
N HIS A 17 -14.27 -8.94 7.48
CA HIS A 17 -15.28 -9.99 7.33
C HIS A 17 -15.38 -10.56 5.91
N LEU A 18 -15.30 -9.72 4.88
CA LEU A 18 -15.49 -10.08 3.46
C LEU A 18 -14.41 -11.05 2.99
N PHE A 19 -13.14 -10.71 3.23
CA PHE A 19 -12.03 -11.50 2.73
C PHE A 19 -11.73 -12.72 3.59
N LYS A 20 -12.11 -12.75 4.87
CA LYS A 20 -11.84 -13.89 5.75
C LYS A 20 -12.36 -15.21 5.18
N ARG A 21 -13.59 -15.21 4.65
CA ARG A 21 -14.17 -16.41 4.02
C ARG A 21 -13.48 -16.77 2.70
N ARG A 22 -12.78 -15.83 2.08
CA ARG A 22 -12.13 -15.98 0.77
C ARG A 22 -10.63 -16.18 0.86
N ARG A 23 -10.03 -16.29 2.05
CA ARG A 23 -8.57 -16.44 2.26
C ARG A 23 -7.88 -17.43 1.32
N ASN A 24 -8.48 -18.60 1.12
CA ASN A 24 -7.92 -19.69 0.30
C ASN A 24 -8.35 -19.63 -1.17
N THR A 25 -9.13 -18.63 -1.55
CA THR A 25 -9.60 -18.47 -2.93
C THR A 25 -8.42 -18.01 -3.79
N PRO A 26 -8.19 -18.61 -4.97
CA PRO A 26 -7.21 -18.06 -5.90
C PRO A 26 -7.58 -16.63 -6.30
N THR A 27 -6.63 -15.68 -6.20
CA THR A 27 -6.89 -14.25 -6.50
C THR A 27 -7.50 -14.03 -7.89
N TYR A 28 -7.18 -14.84 -8.90
CA TYR A 28 -7.75 -14.69 -10.25
C TYR A 28 -9.28 -14.82 -10.28
N LYS A 29 -9.89 -15.54 -9.33
CA LYS A 29 -11.35 -15.64 -9.24
C LYS A 29 -12.00 -14.31 -8.83
N LEU A 30 -11.27 -13.43 -8.15
CA LEU A 30 -11.77 -12.10 -7.81
C LEU A 30 -11.82 -11.17 -9.03
N TRP A 31 -10.97 -11.40 -10.04
CA TRP A 31 -11.12 -10.71 -11.33
C TRP A 31 -12.44 -11.05 -11.99
N LEU A 32 -12.84 -12.33 -11.97
CA LEU A 32 -14.13 -12.75 -12.53
C LEU A 32 -15.31 -12.08 -11.80
N VAL A 33 -15.26 -12.02 -10.47
CA VAL A 33 -16.28 -11.27 -9.68
C VAL A 33 -16.29 -9.79 -10.05
N GLY A 34 -15.11 -9.19 -10.25
CA GLY A 34 -15.00 -7.82 -10.71
C GLY A 34 -15.60 -7.59 -12.10
N LEU A 35 -15.36 -8.50 -13.05
CA LEU A 35 -15.98 -8.45 -14.38
C LEU A 35 -17.51 -8.58 -14.29
N LEU A 36 -18.01 -9.43 -13.39
CA LEU A 36 -19.45 -9.54 -13.14
C LEU A 36 -20.03 -8.26 -12.51
N ALA A 37 -19.24 -7.43 -11.85
CA ALA A 37 -19.68 -6.11 -11.38
C ALA A 37 -19.90 -5.12 -12.54
N VAL A 38 -19.25 -5.31 -13.69
CA VAL A 38 -19.52 -4.50 -14.88
C VAL A 38 -20.93 -4.74 -15.43
N ALA A 39 -21.47 -5.96 -15.27
CA ALA A 39 -22.77 -6.34 -15.81
C ALA A 39 -23.96 -5.49 -15.32
N PRO A 40 -24.17 -5.25 -14.01
CA PRO A 40 -25.25 -4.37 -13.54
C PRO A 40 -25.09 -2.94 -14.05
N LEU A 41 -23.85 -2.46 -14.21
CA LEU A 41 -23.58 -1.13 -14.75
C LEU A 41 -24.06 -1.01 -16.20
N ILE A 42 -23.69 -1.97 -17.05
CA ILE A 42 -24.15 -2.03 -18.44
C ILE A 42 -25.68 -2.18 -18.49
N ALA A 43 -26.25 -3.09 -17.69
CA ALA A 43 -27.69 -3.38 -17.72
C ALA A 43 -28.54 -2.16 -17.32
N VAL A 44 -28.15 -1.44 -16.26
CA VAL A 44 -28.83 -0.21 -15.82
C VAL A 44 -28.75 0.88 -16.88
N ASN A 45 -27.55 1.08 -17.45
CA ASN A 45 -27.34 2.11 -18.46
C ASN A 45 -28.04 1.79 -19.79
N LEU A 46 -28.15 0.51 -20.16
CA LEU A 46 -28.93 0.08 -21.32
C LEU A 46 -30.43 0.33 -21.08
N ALA A 47 -30.94 0.02 -19.88
CA ALA A 47 -32.34 0.25 -19.52
C ALA A 47 -32.70 1.74 -19.48
N GLN A 48 -31.78 2.59 -19.00
CA GLN A 48 -31.95 4.04 -18.92
C GLN A 48 -31.58 4.78 -20.22
N ARG A 49 -31.07 4.06 -21.24
CA ARG A 49 -30.57 4.62 -22.50
C ARG A 49 -29.43 5.63 -22.33
N THR A 50 -28.61 5.42 -21.31
CA THR A 50 -27.44 6.25 -20.97
C THR A 50 -26.12 5.53 -21.25
N LEU A 51 -26.15 4.38 -21.95
CA LEU A 51 -24.95 3.62 -22.27
C LEU A 51 -24.05 4.37 -23.28
N GLY A 52 -24.67 4.99 -24.29
CA GLY A 52 -23.98 5.61 -25.43
C GLY A 52 -23.50 4.59 -26.46
N ASP A 53 -22.96 5.12 -27.55
CA ASP A 53 -22.39 4.38 -28.68
C ASP A 53 -20.86 4.52 -28.71
N ALA A 54 -20.20 3.72 -29.55
CA ALA A 54 -18.74 3.76 -29.69
C ALA A 54 -18.20 5.12 -30.15
N ASN A 55 -19.00 5.91 -30.86
CA ASN A 55 -18.63 7.25 -31.33
C ASN A 55 -18.62 8.30 -30.19
N ASP A 56 -19.25 8.01 -29.06
CA ASP A 56 -19.24 8.88 -27.89
C ASP A 56 -17.91 8.79 -27.12
N PHE A 57 -17.07 7.79 -27.44
CA PHE A 57 -15.76 7.64 -26.83
C PHE A 57 -14.77 8.67 -27.39
N GLN A 58 -14.63 9.79 -26.68
CA GLN A 58 -13.84 10.96 -27.10
C GLN A 58 -12.61 11.21 -26.21
N LEU A 59 -11.95 10.17 -25.71
CA LEU A 59 -10.86 10.32 -24.72
C LEU A 59 -9.76 11.29 -25.16
N ALA A 60 -9.33 11.24 -26.42
CA ALA A 60 -8.27 12.12 -26.93
C ALA A 60 -8.71 13.59 -26.97
N ASP A 61 -9.94 13.84 -27.42
CA ASP A 61 -10.51 15.19 -27.49
C ASP A 61 -10.79 15.75 -26.10
N ASP A 62 -11.30 14.93 -25.17
CA ASP A 62 -11.52 15.34 -23.78
C ASP A 62 -10.19 15.67 -23.08
N VAL A 63 -9.11 14.91 -23.32
CA VAL A 63 -7.76 15.25 -22.84
C VAL A 63 -7.26 16.56 -23.45
N ALA A 64 -7.46 16.78 -24.75
CA ALA A 64 -7.11 18.03 -25.42
C ALA A 64 -7.89 19.22 -24.84
N ARG A 65 -9.20 19.07 -24.57
CA ARG A 65 -10.06 20.10 -23.93
C ARG A 65 -9.59 20.43 -22.51
N ILE A 66 -9.29 19.42 -21.70
CA ILE A 66 -8.82 19.59 -20.32
C ILE A 66 -7.45 20.29 -20.30
N THR A 67 -6.53 19.88 -21.16
CA THR A 67 -5.17 20.43 -21.22
C THR A 67 -5.07 21.77 -21.96
N GLY A 68 -6.08 22.11 -22.77
CA GLY A 68 -6.02 23.23 -23.70
C GLY A 68 -5.04 23.02 -24.85
N LEU A 69 -4.56 21.78 -25.05
CA LEU A 69 -3.61 21.43 -26.10
C LEU A 69 -4.37 20.93 -27.33
N GLY A 70 -4.41 21.75 -28.38
CA GLY A 70 -5.02 21.39 -29.66
C GLY A 70 -6.43 21.96 -29.87
N GLY A 71 -6.83 22.11 -31.14
CA GLY A 71 -8.15 22.62 -31.54
C GLY A 71 -9.23 21.54 -31.50
N ALA A 72 -9.42 20.90 -30.35
CA ALA A 72 -10.46 19.90 -30.18
C ALA A 72 -11.85 20.50 -30.46
N PRO A 73 -12.76 19.77 -31.13
CA PRO A 73 -14.11 20.27 -31.40
C PRO A 73 -14.86 20.53 -30.10
N ALA A 74 -15.90 21.36 -30.17
CA ALA A 74 -16.77 21.63 -29.03
C ALA A 74 -17.38 20.33 -28.47
N SER A 75 -17.43 20.24 -27.15
CA SER A 75 -17.96 19.08 -26.43
C SER A 75 -19.49 19.04 -26.52
N SER A 76 -20.06 17.87 -26.86
CA SER A 76 -21.50 17.63 -26.66
C SER A 76 -21.83 17.60 -25.16
N PRO A 77 -22.99 18.10 -24.71
CA PRO A 77 -23.46 17.93 -23.34
C PRO A 77 -23.89 16.49 -23.03
N GLU A 78 -23.85 15.56 -23.99
CA GLU A 78 -24.15 14.15 -23.73
C GLU A 78 -22.95 13.44 -23.08
N PHE A 79 -23.15 12.91 -21.87
CA PHE A 79 -22.15 12.15 -21.11
C PHE A 79 -22.65 10.75 -20.75
N PRO A 80 -22.82 9.89 -21.77
CA PRO A 80 -23.16 8.50 -21.55
C PRO A 80 -22.02 7.75 -20.84
N LEU A 81 -22.34 6.58 -20.29
CA LEU A 81 -21.38 5.75 -19.58
C LEU A 81 -20.10 5.49 -20.38
N VAL A 82 -20.21 5.21 -21.68
CA VAL A 82 -19.03 4.93 -22.53
C VAL A 82 -18.04 6.11 -22.55
N ARG A 83 -18.53 7.35 -22.46
CA ARG A 83 -17.70 8.56 -22.44
C ARG A 83 -17.15 8.90 -21.06
N ASP A 84 -17.79 8.43 -19.99
CA ASP A 84 -17.40 8.75 -18.61
C ASP A 84 -16.16 7.98 -18.14
N VAL A 85 -14.99 8.49 -18.51
CA VAL A 85 -13.67 7.94 -18.16
C VAL A 85 -13.48 7.80 -16.64
N ALA A 86 -14.01 8.76 -15.86
CA ALA A 86 -13.87 8.73 -14.39
C ALA A 86 -14.56 7.50 -13.81
N SER A 87 -15.76 7.19 -14.29
CA SER A 87 -16.53 6.01 -13.89
C SER A 87 -15.83 4.68 -14.26
N TRP A 88 -15.24 4.59 -15.46
CA TRP A 88 -14.46 3.42 -15.85
C TRP A 88 -13.20 3.23 -15.00
N LEU A 89 -12.52 4.32 -14.66
CA LEU A 89 -11.37 4.30 -13.76
C LEU A 89 -11.76 3.90 -12.34
N LEU A 90 -12.88 4.41 -11.82
CA LEU A 90 -13.42 4.01 -10.53
C LEU A 90 -13.68 2.50 -10.50
N LEU A 91 -14.31 1.96 -11.54
CA LEU A 91 -14.58 0.53 -11.67
C LEU A 91 -13.30 -0.29 -11.77
N LEU A 92 -12.35 0.14 -12.59
CA LEU A 92 -11.04 -0.51 -12.70
C LEU A 92 -10.29 -0.51 -11.36
N SER A 93 -10.35 0.60 -10.62
CA SER A 93 -9.72 0.74 -9.31
C SER A 93 -10.40 -0.09 -8.23
N VAL A 94 -11.73 -0.24 -8.28
CA VAL A 94 -12.48 -1.18 -7.44
C VAL A 94 -12.01 -2.61 -7.67
N ILE A 95 -11.99 -3.04 -8.94
CA ILE A 95 -11.66 -4.43 -9.30
C ILE A 95 -10.19 -4.72 -8.98
N SER A 96 -9.29 -3.90 -9.52
CA SER A 96 -7.85 -4.06 -9.36
C SER A 96 -7.44 -3.88 -7.90
N GLY A 97 -8.02 -2.90 -7.21
CA GLY A 97 -7.79 -2.64 -5.79
C GLY A 97 -8.20 -3.82 -4.92
N THR A 98 -9.38 -4.42 -5.16
CA THR A 98 -9.84 -5.61 -4.44
C THR A 98 -8.92 -6.81 -4.66
N VAL A 99 -8.52 -7.06 -5.91
CA VAL A 99 -7.61 -8.16 -6.30
C VAL A 99 -6.25 -7.99 -5.64
N LEU A 100 -5.66 -6.80 -5.74
CA LEU A 100 -4.36 -6.48 -5.19
C LEU A 100 -4.38 -6.57 -3.65
N LEU A 101 -5.47 -6.14 -3.00
CA LEU A 101 -5.62 -6.16 -1.55
C LEU A 101 -5.64 -7.61 -1.06
N HIS A 102 -6.47 -8.43 -1.69
CA HIS A 102 -6.54 -9.85 -1.41
C HIS A 102 -5.19 -10.54 -1.63
N ARG A 103 -4.51 -10.23 -2.75
CA ARG A 103 -3.18 -10.81 -3.05
C ARG A 103 -2.14 -10.40 -2.01
N GLN A 104 -2.11 -9.13 -1.64
CA GLN A 104 -1.22 -8.61 -0.61
C GLN A 104 -1.45 -9.37 0.70
N TRP A 105 -2.70 -9.55 1.10
CA TRP A 105 -3.06 -10.24 2.34
C TRP A 105 -2.66 -11.72 2.33
N GLN A 106 -2.85 -12.41 1.20
CA GLN A 106 -2.35 -13.78 1.04
C GLN A 106 -0.83 -13.84 1.20
N LEU A 107 -0.09 -12.94 0.55
CA LEU A 107 1.36 -12.91 0.63
C LEU A 107 1.85 -12.61 2.04
N MET A 108 1.22 -11.64 2.71
CA MET A 108 1.51 -11.29 4.10
C MET A 108 1.23 -12.46 5.05
N SER A 109 0.14 -13.18 4.84
CA SER A 109 -0.27 -14.32 5.69
C SER A 109 0.70 -15.50 5.69
N VAL A 110 1.67 -15.52 4.77
CA VAL A 110 2.72 -16.54 4.72
C VAL A 110 4.12 -15.94 4.75
N CYS A 111 4.23 -14.61 4.83
CA CYS A 111 5.50 -13.91 4.71
C CYS A 111 6.38 -14.20 5.93
N LEU A 112 5.87 -13.96 7.13
CA LEU A 112 6.65 -14.12 8.36
C LEU A 112 7.10 -15.56 8.57
N GLY A 113 6.23 -16.55 8.44
CA GLY A 113 6.61 -17.96 8.55
C GLY A 113 7.61 -18.41 7.47
N LYS A 114 7.62 -17.80 6.28
CA LYS A 114 8.69 -18.04 5.29
C LYS A 114 10.00 -17.36 5.65
N LEU A 115 9.96 -16.13 6.16
CA LEU A 115 11.17 -15.41 6.59
C LEU A 115 11.85 -16.13 7.77
N VAL A 116 11.07 -16.62 8.74
CA VAL A 116 11.60 -17.43 9.85
C VAL A 116 12.17 -18.76 9.35
N ARG A 117 11.47 -19.47 8.45
CA ARG A 117 11.97 -20.73 7.86
C ARG A 117 13.26 -20.56 7.05
N ASN A 118 13.39 -19.42 6.36
CA ASN A 118 14.60 -19.08 5.61
C ASN A 118 15.73 -18.60 6.53
N GLY A 119 15.54 -18.55 7.86
CA GLY A 119 16.56 -18.10 8.80
C GLY A 119 16.88 -16.60 8.68
N VAL A 120 16.09 -15.80 7.96
CA VAL A 120 16.35 -14.36 7.78
C VAL A 120 15.76 -13.50 8.90
N LEU A 121 14.81 -14.06 9.66
CA LEU A 121 14.35 -13.51 10.94
C LEU A 121 14.69 -14.51 12.03
N VAL A 122 15.73 -14.20 12.79
CA VAL A 122 16.17 -15.02 13.92
C VAL A 122 15.70 -14.36 15.22
N PRO A 123 15.17 -15.09 16.20
CA PRO A 123 14.96 -14.53 17.54
C PRO A 123 16.26 -13.89 18.05
N LYS A 124 16.18 -12.81 18.84
CA LYS A 124 17.39 -12.33 19.53
C LYS A 124 18.02 -13.48 20.35
N LYS A 125 19.31 -13.43 20.59
CA LYS A 125 19.93 -14.34 21.57
C LYS A 125 19.93 -13.64 22.92
N GLU A 126 19.66 -14.38 23.99
CA GLU A 126 19.90 -13.88 25.33
C GLU A 126 21.39 -13.52 25.43
N VAL A 127 21.66 -12.26 25.77
CA VAL A 127 23.01 -11.81 26.03
C VAL A 127 23.38 -12.35 27.41
N HIS A 128 23.94 -13.56 27.47
CA HIS A 128 24.57 -14.08 28.67
C HIS A 128 25.88 -13.32 28.89
N THR A 129 25.79 -12.13 29.49
CA THR A 129 26.96 -11.41 29.99
C THR A 129 27.28 -11.90 31.40
N GLY A 130 28.21 -12.84 31.50
CA GLY A 130 28.89 -13.17 32.77
C GLY A 130 28.48 -14.50 33.41
N PRO A 131 29.24 -14.92 34.46
CA PRO A 131 29.13 -16.23 35.09
C PRO A 131 27.73 -16.48 35.67
N GLU A 132 27.40 -17.76 35.91
CA GLU A 132 26.08 -18.32 36.26
C GLU A 132 25.30 -17.63 37.41
N ASP A 133 25.90 -16.67 38.12
CA ASP A 133 25.34 -15.95 39.27
C ASP A 133 24.84 -14.52 38.96
N ALA A 134 24.71 -14.13 37.69
CA ALA A 134 24.22 -12.79 37.32
C ALA A 134 22.71 -12.61 37.60
N PRO A 135 22.27 -11.46 38.17
CA PRO A 135 20.90 -11.22 38.60
C PRO A 135 19.92 -11.21 37.40
N GLU A 136 18.65 -11.53 37.68
CA GLU A 136 17.51 -11.57 36.75
C GLU A 136 17.71 -10.72 35.48
N LEU A 137 17.73 -11.38 34.31
CA LEU A 137 17.82 -10.77 32.99
C LEU A 137 16.89 -9.55 32.89
N ASP A 138 17.44 -8.33 32.93
CA ASP A 138 16.66 -7.11 32.67
C ASP A 138 16.18 -7.13 31.21
N PRO A 139 14.86 -7.30 30.96
CA PRO A 139 14.31 -7.40 29.61
C PRO A 139 14.60 -6.14 28.78
N ARG A 140 14.84 -5.00 29.44
CA ARG A 140 15.16 -3.72 28.77
C ARG A 140 16.49 -3.81 28.03
N ARG A 141 17.50 -4.50 28.60
CA ARG A 141 18.80 -4.69 27.95
C ARG A 141 18.72 -5.70 26.81
N THR A 142 17.99 -6.80 27.01
CA THR A 142 17.88 -7.89 26.01
C THR A 142 17.15 -7.45 24.74
N PHE A 143 16.03 -6.73 24.87
CA PHE A 143 15.25 -6.31 23.71
C PHE A 143 15.63 -4.92 23.17
N GLY A 144 16.41 -4.13 23.92
CA GLY A 144 16.80 -2.76 23.55
C GLY A 144 15.59 -1.81 23.56
N LEU A 145 14.76 -1.91 24.61
CA LEU A 145 13.52 -1.13 24.73
C LEU A 145 13.84 0.36 24.87
N ASN A 146 13.06 1.20 24.19
CA ASN A 146 13.27 2.65 24.15
C ASN A 146 11.93 3.41 24.20
N GLY A 147 11.97 4.74 24.09
CA GLY A 147 10.75 5.55 24.08
C GLY A 147 9.74 5.13 23.00
N LEU A 148 10.23 4.74 21.82
CA LEU A 148 9.36 4.30 20.71
C LEU A 148 8.61 3.01 21.04
N SER A 149 9.26 2.01 21.62
CA SER A 149 8.60 0.76 22.00
C SER A 149 7.57 0.95 23.11
N ARG A 150 7.81 1.91 24.02
CA ARG A 150 6.85 2.32 25.05
C ARG A 150 5.61 3.00 24.45
N VAL A 151 5.80 3.97 23.56
CA VAL A 151 4.71 4.69 22.87
C VAL A 151 3.85 3.72 22.05
N MET A 152 4.47 2.76 21.38
CA MET A 152 3.75 1.74 20.60
C MET A 152 3.18 0.59 21.44
N GLY A 153 3.39 0.60 22.76
CA GLY A 153 2.93 -0.46 23.66
C GLY A 153 3.60 -1.82 23.44
N ILE A 154 4.67 -1.91 22.65
CA ILE A 154 5.41 -3.15 22.39
C ILE A 154 6.02 -3.67 23.70
N ASP A 155 6.52 -2.77 24.56
CA ASP A 155 7.05 -3.10 25.89
C ASP A 155 6.05 -3.88 26.73
N ARG A 156 4.75 -3.53 26.65
CA ARG A 156 3.70 -4.17 27.42
C ARG A 156 3.41 -5.58 26.90
N ILE A 157 3.56 -5.79 25.60
CA ILE A 157 3.30 -7.07 24.94
C ILE A 157 4.39 -8.09 25.26
N ILE A 158 5.66 -7.66 25.24
CA ILE A 158 6.80 -8.57 25.42
C ILE A 158 7.33 -8.63 26.86
N ARG A 159 6.68 -7.93 27.80
CA ARG A 159 7.07 -7.94 29.21
C ARG A 159 6.95 -9.36 29.78
N GLY A 160 8.02 -9.87 30.38
CA GLY A 160 8.06 -11.21 30.96
C GLY A 160 8.13 -12.36 29.93
N CYS A 161 8.30 -12.04 28.64
CA CYS A 161 8.56 -13.06 27.63
C CYS A 161 10.05 -13.43 27.59
N THR A 162 10.32 -14.73 27.46
CA THR A 162 11.64 -15.22 27.04
C THR A 162 11.88 -14.88 25.57
N VAL A 163 13.12 -14.94 25.10
CA VAL A 163 13.41 -14.54 23.73
C VAL A 163 12.76 -15.47 22.69
N GLU A 164 12.60 -16.75 23.02
CA GLU A 164 11.91 -17.72 22.18
C GLU A 164 10.40 -17.45 22.07
N THR A 165 9.79 -16.89 23.13
CA THR A 165 8.34 -16.66 23.22
C THR A 165 7.92 -15.25 22.83
N ALA A 166 8.86 -14.30 22.74
CA ALA A 166 8.56 -12.89 22.44
C ALA A 166 7.91 -12.69 21.06
N LEU A 167 8.45 -13.32 20.01
CA LEU A 167 7.88 -13.24 18.65
C LEU A 167 6.47 -13.86 18.58
N PRO A 168 6.24 -15.12 19.02
CA PRO A 168 4.88 -15.68 19.11
C PRO A 168 3.91 -14.80 19.87
N THR A 169 4.33 -14.27 21.02
CA THR A 169 3.48 -13.43 21.86
C THR A 169 3.11 -12.13 21.17
N LEU A 170 4.06 -11.49 20.48
CA LEU A 170 3.79 -10.32 19.65
C LEU A 170 2.75 -10.62 18.58
N LEU A 171 2.96 -11.67 17.78
CA LEU A 171 2.06 -12.03 16.67
C LEU A 171 0.67 -12.43 17.15
N ARG A 172 0.60 -13.24 18.21
CA ARG A 172 -0.66 -13.65 18.85
C ARG A 172 -1.42 -12.43 19.35
N THR A 173 -0.75 -11.54 20.09
CA THR A 173 -1.40 -10.35 20.65
C THR A 173 -1.92 -9.42 19.55
N VAL A 174 -1.15 -9.21 18.48
CA VAL A 174 -1.61 -8.40 17.34
C VAL A 174 -2.82 -9.03 16.66
N ASN A 175 -2.78 -10.35 16.38
CA ASN A 175 -3.91 -11.06 15.78
C ASN A 175 -5.17 -11.05 16.68
N GLU A 176 -5.01 -11.23 17.99
CA GLU A 176 -6.11 -11.16 18.96
C GLU A 176 -6.72 -9.77 19.04
N ARG A 177 -5.87 -8.73 19.09
CA ARG A 177 -6.32 -7.34 19.08
C ARG A 177 -7.08 -7.02 17.81
N MET A 178 -6.53 -7.34 16.63
CA MET A 178 -7.22 -7.15 15.36
C MET A 178 -8.56 -7.87 15.32
N ARG A 179 -8.64 -9.10 15.83
CA ARG A 179 -9.89 -9.84 15.91
C ARG A 179 -10.90 -9.18 16.83
N ALA A 180 -10.45 -8.65 17.96
CA ALA A 180 -11.29 -7.97 18.94
C ALA A 180 -11.86 -6.65 18.41
N VAL A 181 -11.05 -5.88 17.68
CA VAL A 181 -11.47 -4.58 17.13
C VAL A 181 -12.03 -4.65 15.71
N ARG A 182 -12.04 -5.83 15.07
CA ARG A 182 -12.47 -6.05 13.68
C ARG A 182 -13.79 -5.37 13.36
N SER A 183 -14.84 -5.63 14.15
CA SER A 183 -16.18 -5.12 13.85
C SER A 183 -16.24 -3.60 13.96
N VAL A 184 -15.49 -3.03 14.91
CA VAL A 184 -15.39 -1.57 15.09
C VAL A 184 -14.66 -0.96 13.89
N ILE A 185 -13.49 -1.50 13.51
CA ILE A 185 -12.75 -1.05 12.33
C ILE A 185 -13.63 -1.11 11.08
N PHE A 186 -14.26 -2.25 10.82
CA PHE A 186 -15.11 -2.44 9.66
C PHE A 186 -16.28 -1.45 9.62
N LEU A 187 -16.97 -1.23 10.75
CA LEU A 187 -18.08 -0.30 10.83
C LEU A 187 -17.61 1.14 10.62
N THR A 188 -16.51 1.54 11.25
CA THR A 188 -15.91 2.87 11.09
C THR A 188 -15.50 3.11 9.65
N GLU A 189 -14.85 2.15 9.00
CA GLU A 189 -14.47 2.25 7.58
C GLU A 189 -15.69 2.34 6.68
N LEU A 190 -16.75 1.59 6.97
CA LEU A 190 -17.99 1.62 6.19
C LEU A 190 -18.68 2.98 6.31
N VAL A 191 -18.85 3.49 7.53
CA VAL A 191 -19.44 4.82 7.79
C VAL A 191 -18.59 5.92 7.13
N LEU A 192 -17.27 5.85 7.27
CA LEU A 192 -16.37 6.80 6.65
C LEU A 192 -16.44 6.72 5.12
N ALA A 193 -16.52 5.52 4.53
CA ALA A 193 -16.68 5.34 3.10
C ALA A 193 -18.03 5.88 2.58
N PHE A 194 -19.12 5.69 3.32
CA PHE A 194 -20.41 6.31 3.02
C PHE A 194 -20.36 7.83 3.04
N PHE A 195 -19.76 8.40 4.08
CA PHE A 195 -19.61 9.85 4.21
C PHE A 195 -18.72 10.43 3.10
N LEU A 196 -17.53 9.85 2.89
CA LEU A 196 -16.58 10.30 1.88
C LEU A 196 -17.10 10.14 0.44
N SER A 197 -17.87 9.09 0.16
CA SER A 197 -18.48 8.93 -1.17
C SER A 197 -19.61 9.93 -1.42
N GLY A 198 -20.40 10.27 -0.39
CA GLY A 198 -21.37 11.37 -0.47
C GLY A 198 -20.68 12.71 -0.78
N LEU A 199 -19.55 12.99 -0.12
CA LEU A 199 -18.74 14.18 -0.43
C LEU A 199 -18.15 14.15 -1.84
N LEU A 200 -17.65 12.99 -2.30
CA LEU A 200 -17.13 12.83 -3.66
C LEU A 200 -18.21 13.15 -4.70
N ILE A 201 -19.38 12.54 -4.57
CA ILE A 201 -20.52 12.78 -5.47
C ILE A 201 -20.95 14.24 -5.43
N GLN A 202 -20.97 14.85 -4.24
CA GLN A 202 -21.28 16.27 -4.12
C GLN A 202 -20.25 17.12 -4.87
N GLY A 203 -18.96 16.78 -4.81
CA GLY A 203 -17.93 17.46 -5.58
C GLY A 203 -18.09 17.27 -7.09
N GLU A 204 -18.48 16.07 -7.53
CA GLU A 204 -18.72 15.77 -8.94
C GLU A 204 -19.91 16.54 -9.51
N LYS A 205 -21.01 16.66 -8.75
CA LYS A 205 -22.18 17.47 -9.13
C LYS A 205 -21.86 18.94 -9.40
N HIS A 206 -20.76 19.45 -8.87
CA HIS A 206 -20.38 20.85 -9.04
C HIS A 206 -19.16 21.03 -9.94
N GLY A 207 -18.28 20.03 -10.07
CA GLY A 207 -16.99 20.20 -10.76
C GLY A 207 -16.78 19.36 -12.02
N LEU A 208 -17.48 18.23 -12.18
CA LEU A 208 -17.14 17.20 -13.17
C LEU A 208 -17.07 17.73 -14.60
N PHE A 209 -18.05 18.56 -15.00
CA PHE A 209 -18.15 19.04 -16.38
C PHE A 209 -17.57 20.44 -16.62
N ILE A 210 -17.14 21.14 -15.57
CA ILE A 210 -16.62 22.52 -15.69
C ILE A 210 -15.39 22.57 -16.60
N THR A 211 -14.52 21.55 -16.48
CA THR A 211 -13.23 21.47 -17.18
C THR A 211 -13.37 21.12 -18.67
N VAL A 212 -14.45 20.45 -19.05
CA VAL A 212 -14.74 20.02 -20.43
C VAL A 212 -15.76 20.91 -21.14
N ALA A 213 -16.41 21.83 -20.42
CA ALA A 213 -17.32 22.80 -21.01
C ALA A 213 -16.60 23.66 -22.07
N PRO A 214 -17.20 23.90 -23.25
CA PRO A 214 -16.59 24.73 -24.28
C PRO A 214 -16.29 26.14 -23.77
N ARG A 215 -15.08 26.64 -24.04
CA ARG A 215 -14.58 27.92 -23.49
C ARG A 215 -15.03 29.14 -24.29
N ASP A 216 -15.50 28.94 -25.50
CA ASP A 216 -15.97 29.93 -26.47
C ASP A 216 -17.45 30.32 -26.28
N LEU A 217 -18.18 29.58 -25.45
CA LEU A 217 -19.58 29.89 -25.13
C LEU A 217 -19.68 31.12 -24.21
N SER A 218 -20.70 31.95 -24.45
CA SER A 218 -21.08 33.00 -23.50
C SER A 218 -21.52 32.42 -22.15
N GLY A 219 -21.48 33.21 -21.07
CA GLY A 219 -21.81 32.74 -19.72
C GLY A 219 -23.15 32.01 -19.63
N VAL A 220 -24.21 32.55 -20.24
CA VAL A 220 -25.55 31.94 -20.27
C VAL A 220 -25.56 30.62 -21.04
N GLN A 221 -24.92 30.57 -22.21
CA GLN A 221 -24.84 29.35 -23.01
C GLN A 221 -24.03 28.26 -22.30
N ARG A 222 -22.97 28.66 -21.59
CA ARG A 222 -22.15 27.74 -20.80
C ARG A 222 -22.93 27.16 -19.62
N GLU A 223 -23.71 27.97 -18.91
CA GLU A 223 -24.59 27.50 -17.84
C GLU A 223 -25.66 26.53 -18.35
N GLN A 224 -26.28 26.83 -19.51
CA GLN A 224 -27.22 25.93 -20.16
C GLN A 224 -26.56 24.60 -20.54
N TRP A 225 -25.38 24.66 -21.16
CA TRP A 225 -24.60 23.47 -21.52
C TRP A 225 -24.26 22.62 -20.28
N LEU A 226 -23.87 23.25 -19.17
CA LEU A 226 -23.56 22.56 -17.92
C LEU A 226 -24.82 21.91 -17.32
N ALA A 227 -25.95 22.61 -17.31
CA ALA A 227 -27.21 22.06 -16.81
C ALA A 227 -27.65 20.84 -17.64
N GLU A 228 -27.51 20.91 -18.96
CA GLU A 228 -27.77 19.77 -19.86
C GLU A 228 -26.79 18.63 -19.61
N ALA A 229 -25.50 18.93 -19.43
CA ALA A 229 -24.48 17.92 -19.15
C ALA A 229 -24.75 17.15 -17.85
N TYR A 230 -25.10 17.84 -16.77
CA TYR A 230 -25.50 17.20 -15.51
C TYR A 230 -26.84 16.46 -15.63
N GLY A 231 -27.77 16.97 -16.44
CA GLY A 231 -29.05 16.33 -16.71
C GLY A 231 -28.92 15.02 -17.48
N ASN A 232 -27.97 14.95 -18.42
CA ASN A 232 -27.70 13.80 -19.29
C ASN A 232 -26.59 12.86 -18.76
N TRP A 233 -25.95 13.21 -17.65
CA TRP A 233 -24.95 12.35 -17.04
C TRP A 233 -25.60 11.06 -16.55
N TRP A 234 -25.07 9.92 -16.96
CA TRP A 234 -25.64 8.62 -16.63
C TRP A 234 -25.76 8.35 -15.11
N ALA A 235 -24.88 8.95 -14.32
CA ALA A 235 -24.90 8.91 -12.85
C ALA A 235 -25.46 10.19 -12.23
N GLY A 236 -26.20 11.00 -12.99
CA GLY A 236 -26.91 12.19 -12.54
C GLY A 236 -28.24 11.87 -11.85
N GLU A 237 -28.83 12.88 -11.20
CA GLU A 237 -30.08 12.73 -10.44
C GLU A 237 -31.28 12.33 -11.30
N SER A 238 -31.26 12.70 -12.59
CA SER A 238 -32.24 12.27 -13.61
C SER A 238 -32.26 10.75 -13.80
N HIS A 239 -31.18 10.07 -13.43
CA HIS A 239 -30.98 8.64 -13.67
C HIS A 239 -30.76 7.90 -12.34
N LEU A 240 -31.78 7.88 -11.47
CA LEU A 240 -31.73 7.33 -10.11
C LEU A 240 -31.03 5.97 -9.96
N ALA A 241 -31.28 5.01 -10.87
CA ALA A 241 -30.63 3.70 -10.82
C ALA A 241 -29.11 3.78 -11.08
N GLY A 242 -28.70 4.54 -12.11
CA GLY A 242 -27.30 4.85 -12.39
C GLY A 242 -26.63 5.59 -11.24
N TYR A 243 -27.27 6.65 -10.71
CA TYR A 243 -26.81 7.40 -9.54
C TYR A 243 -26.55 6.50 -8.32
N PHE A 244 -27.53 5.65 -7.97
CA PHE A 244 -27.41 4.75 -6.82
C PHE A 244 -26.28 3.72 -7.02
N LEU A 245 -26.18 3.16 -8.23
CA LEU A 245 -25.14 2.19 -8.56
C LEU A 245 -23.74 2.83 -8.52
N TYR A 246 -23.60 4.04 -9.06
CA TYR A 246 -22.38 4.82 -8.98
C TYR A 246 -21.96 5.06 -7.53
N TRP A 247 -22.91 5.48 -6.68
CA TRP A 247 -22.65 5.68 -5.26
C TRP A 247 -22.20 4.41 -4.56
N MET A 248 -22.85 3.27 -4.83
CA MET A 248 -22.40 1.98 -4.29
C MET A 248 -20.95 1.64 -4.70
N TYR A 249 -20.57 1.90 -5.95
CA TYR A 249 -19.19 1.72 -6.40
C TYR A 249 -18.22 2.66 -5.70
N ALA A 250 -18.57 3.93 -5.54
CA ALA A 250 -17.77 4.91 -4.82
C ALA A 250 -17.57 4.50 -3.35
N VAL A 251 -18.63 4.10 -2.64
CA VAL A 251 -18.57 3.57 -1.27
C VAL A 251 -17.60 2.38 -1.22
N PHE A 252 -17.74 1.42 -2.13
CA PHE A 252 -16.91 0.23 -2.11
C PHE A 252 -15.44 0.53 -2.46
N ALA A 253 -15.18 1.44 -3.40
CA ALA A 253 -13.85 1.90 -3.75
C ALA A 253 -13.14 2.52 -2.55
N ILE A 254 -13.79 3.48 -1.88
CA ILE A 254 -13.25 4.15 -0.71
C ILE A 254 -13.04 3.15 0.44
N PHE A 255 -13.99 2.23 0.65
CA PHE A 255 -13.83 1.16 1.62
C PHE A 255 -12.58 0.31 1.35
N VAL A 256 -12.33 -0.10 0.10
CA VAL A 256 -11.11 -0.83 -0.28
C VAL A 256 -9.85 -0.01 -0.01
N ILE A 257 -9.87 1.29 -0.30
CA ILE A 257 -8.75 2.21 0.00
C ILE A 257 -8.47 2.24 1.51
N LEU A 258 -9.50 2.40 2.35
CA LEU A 258 -9.34 2.42 3.81
C LEU A 258 -8.74 1.11 4.34
N GLN A 259 -9.15 -0.03 3.76
CA GLN A 259 -8.60 -1.35 4.12
C GLN A 259 -7.10 -1.48 3.85
N TYR A 260 -6.61 -0.89 2.74
CA TYR A 260 -5.16 -0.82 2.48
C TYR A 260 -4.44 -0.06 3.59
N HIS A 261 -5.02 1.05 4.06
CA HIS A 261 -4.42 1.87 5.11
C HIS A 261 -4.37 1.12 6.44
N VAL A 262 -5.47 0.49 6.86
CA VAL A 262 -5.51 -0.30 8.11
C VAL A 262 -4.46 -1.41 8.08
N VAL A 263 -4.42 -2.22 7.03
CA VAL A 263 -3.43 -3.31 6.95
C VAL A 263 -2.01 -2.78 6.80
N GLY A 264 -1.81 -1.68 6.08
CA GLY A 264 -0.54 -0.99 6.00
C GLY A 264 -0.03 -0.53 7.37
N LEU A 265 -0.88 0.11 8.17
CA LEU A 265 -0.55 0.54 9.53
C LEU A 265 -0.18 -0.64 10.44
N VAL A 266 -0.94 -1.74 10.37
CA VAL A 266 -0.61 -2.97 11.10
C VAL A 266 0.72 -3.56 10.63
N THR A 267 1.01 -3.49 9.33
CA THR A 267 2.28 -3.98 8.76
C THR A 267 3.46 -3.16 9.28
N ILE A 268 3.34 -1.84 9.33
CA ILE A 268 4.35 -0.95 9.90
C ILE A 268 4.54 -1.27 11.38
N TYR A 269 3.44 -1.39 12.13
CA TYR A 269 3.47 -1.75 13.54
C TYR A 269 4.26 -3.05 13.77
N LEU A 270 3.96 -4.09 13.00
CA LEU A 270 4.66 -5.37 13.05
C LEU A 270 6.12 -5.24 12.64
N THR A 271 6.42 -4.49 11.58
CA THR A 271 7.81 -4.26 11.13
C THR A 271 8.64 -3.61 12.22
N ILE A 272 8.09 -2.61 12.91
CA ILE A 272 8.74 -1.97 14.05
C ILE A 272 8.84 -2.94 15.23
N GLY A 273 7.79 -3.69 15.54
CA GLY A 273 7.79 -4.72 16.59
C GLY A 273 8.87 -5.78 16.38
N LEU A 274 9.03 -6.27 15.14
CA LEU A 274 10.04 -7.25 14.76
C LEU A 274 11.46 -6.78 15.04
N ARG A 275 11.76 -5.47 14.95
CA ARG A 275 13.06 -4.90 15.32
C ARG A 275 13.41 -5.15 16.80
N PHE A 276 12.40 -5.24 17.67
CA PHE A 276 12.61 -5.46 19.09
C PHE A 276 12.77 -6.95 19.42
N VAL A 277 12.04 -7.85 18.75
CA VAL A 277 12.01 -9.29 19.08
C VAL A 277 12.94 -10.16 18.21
N CYS A 278 13.29 -9.71 17.01
CA CYS A 278 14.12 -10.45 16.06
C CYS A 278 15.41 -9.70 15.73
N ARG A 279 16.43 -10.47 15.32
CA ARG A 279 17.60 -9.98 14.58
C ARG A 279 17.43 -10.34 13.10
N PRO A 280 17.67 -9.37 12.19
CA PRO A 280 17.73 -9.67 10.77
C PRO A 280 18.97 -10.52 10.48
N SER A 281 18.82 -11.51 9.61
CA SER A 281 19.92 -12.34 9.13
C SER A 281 19.72 -12.63 7.64
N ALA A 282 20.52 -13.52 7.09
CA ALA A 282 20.51 -13.88 5.68
C ALA A 282 20.72 -15.39 5.52
N ASP A 283 20.00 -15.98 4.56
CA ASP A 283 20.28 -17.34 4.10
C ASP A 283 21.50 -17.30 3.18
N TRP A 284 22.70 -17.35 3.78
CA TRP A 284 23.98 -17.26 3.07
C TRP A 284 24.25 -18.42 2.11
N LEU A 285 23.48 -19.51 2.21
CA LEU A 285 23.55 -20.65 1.29
C LEU A 285 22.69 -20.41 0.04
N ASN A 286 21.61 -19.63 0.16
CA ASN A 286 20.77 -19.29 -0.96
C ASN A 286 21.41 -18.20 -1.84
N ARG A 287 21.78 -18.59 -3.07
CA ARG A 287 22.43 -17.73 -4.08
C ARG A 287 21.46 -16.98 -5.00
N ASP A 288 20.18 -16.88 -4.65
CA ASP A 288 19.15 -16.16 -5.44
C ASP A 288 19.35 -14.62 -5.48
N GLY A 289 20.39 -14.10 -4.83
CA GLY A 289 20.69 -12.67 -4.70
C GLY A 289 19.72 -11.91 -3.78
N ARG A 290 18.83 -12.64 -3.08
CA ARG A 290 17.90 -12.13 -2.08
C ARG A 290 18.12 -12.80 -0.72
N TYR A 291 18.93 -13.86 -0.65
CA TYR A 291 19.39 -14.50 0.58
C TYR A 291 18.23 -14.82 1.54
N GLY A 292 17.15 -15.40 1.02
CA GLY A 292 15.97 -15.77 1.80
C GLY A 292 14.91 -14.66 1.99
N TRP A 293 15.19 -13.41 1.61
CA TRP A 293 14.25 -12.28 1.76
C TRP A 293 13.16 -12.18 0.66
N THR A 294 13.14 -13.13 -0.28
CA THR A 294 12.18 -13.16 -1.40
C THR A 294 10.70 -12.97 -1.02
N PRO A 295 10.16 -13.58 0.07
CA PRO A 295 8.76 -13.40 0.47
C PRO A 295 8.38 -11.93 0.70
N LEU A 296 9.27 -11.18 1.35
CA LEU A 296 9.03 -9.78 1.70
C LEU A 296 9.05 -8.88 0.46
N GLY A 297 9.98 -9.13 -0.47
CA GLY A 297 10.00 -8.44 -1.76
C GLY A 297 8.72 -8.64 -2.59
N ARG A 298 8.05 -9.79 -2.46
CA ARG A 298 6.75 -10.03 -3.12
C ARG A 298 5.63 -9.19 -2.50
N VAL A 299 5.57 -9.11 -1.17
CA VAL A 299 4.61 -8.25 -0.44
C VAL A 299 4.83 -6.79 -0.83
N PHE A 300 6.07 -6.31 -0.79
CA PHE A 300 6.37 -4.92 -1.10
C PHE A 300 6.01 -4.57 -2.55
N ARG A 301 6.29 -5.45 -3.52
CA ARG A 301 5.88 -5.23 -4.91
C ARG A 301 4.36 -5.04 -5.05
N THR A 302 3.55 -5.81 -4.32
CA THR A 302 2.09 -5.62 -4.33
C THR A 302 1.67 -4.32 -3.67
N VAL A 303 2.33 -3.91 -2.58
CA VAL A 303 2.09 -2.59 -1.94
C VAL A 303 2.38 -1.47 -2.93
N LEU A 304 3.53 -1.51 -3.60
CA LEU A 304 3.89 -0.49 -4.60
C LEU A 304 2.84 -0.41 -5.72
N LEU A 305 2.43 -1.56 -6.28
CA LEU A 305 1.40 -1.57 -7.33
C LEU A 305 0.07 -0.96 -6.84
N ALA A 306 -0.34 -1.27 -5.61
CA ALA A 306 -1.54 -0.70 -5.01
C ALA A 306 -1.41 0.82 -4.80
N THR A 307 -0.25 1.29 -4.32
CA THR A 307 0.03 2.72 -4.17
C THR A 307 0.06 3.44 -5.52
N THR A 308 0.63 2.85 -6.57
CA THR A 308 0.59 3.43 -7.92
C THR A 308 -0.83 3.54 -8.44
N LEU A 309 -1.64 2.48 -8.29
CA LEU A 309 -3.04 2.50 -8.71
C LEU A 309 -3.83 3.59 -7.96
N LEU A 310 -3.62 3.71 -6.65
CA LEU A 310 -4.25 4.74 -5.83
C LEU A 310 -3.81 6.15 -6.27
N GLY A 311 -2.51 6.35 -6.47
CA GLY A 311 -1.96 7.62 -6.95
C GLY A 311 -2.55 8.00 -8.30
N LEU A 312 -2.57 7.08 -9.27
CA LEU A 312 -3.15 7.31 -10.59
C LEU A 312 -4.64 7.68 -10.50
N THR A 313 -5.41 6.96 -9.68
CA THR A 313 -6.83 7.24 -9.48
C THR A 313 -7.02 8.65 -8.91
N LEU A 314 -6.27 8.98 -7.85
CA LEU A 314 -6.34 10.29 -7.22
C LEU A 314 -5.96 11.39 -8.21
N THR A 315 -4.88 11.24 -8.98
CA THR A 315 -4.48 12.20 -10.01
C THR A 315 -5.60 12.49 -10.99
N ILE A 316 -6.27 11.45 -11.50
CA ILE A 316 -7.30 11.63 -12.52
C ILE A 316 -8.54 12.25 -11.89
N THR A 317 -8.95 11.81 -10.70
CA THR A 317 -10.05 12.43 -9.95
C THR A 317 -9.78 13.91 -9.68
N LEU A 318 -8.56 14.30 -9.34
CA LEU A 318 -8.17 15.71 -9.16
C LEU A 318 -8.20 16.51 -10.47
N ALA A 319 -7.70 15.93 -11.56
CA ALA A 319 -7.74 16.57 -12.87
C ALA A 319 -9.17 16.82 -13.35
N VAL A 320 -10.08 15.89 -13.05
CA VAL A 320 -11.48 15.95 -13.43
C VAL A 320 -12.27 16.95 -12.58
N LEU A 321 -12.10 16.92 -11.25
CA LEU A 321 -12.95 17.69 -10.32
C LEU A 321 -12.57 19.16 -10.17
N GLY A 322 -11.41 19.57 -10.67
CA GLY A 322 -10.97 20.96 -10.61
C GLY A 322 -10.67 21.48 -9.21
N LEU A 323 -10.37 22.77 -9.12
CA LEU A 323 -9.80 23.44 -7.95
C LEU A 323 -10.81 23.85 -6.88
N ASP A 324 -12.03 24.11 -7.32
CA ASP A 324 -13.10 24.67 -6.47
C ASP A 324 -13.60 23.67 -5.40
N ASN A 325 -13.13 22.44 -5.53
CA ASN A 325 -13.42 21.28 -4.70
C ASN A 325 -12.39 21.08 -3.55
N PHE A 326 -11.70 22.16 -3.16
CA PHE A 326 -10.54 22.19 -2.28
C PHE A 326 -10.65 21.41 -0.95
N PRO A 327 -11.76 21.45 -0.16
CA PRO A 327 -11.78 20.86 1.17
C PRO A 327 -11.60 19.34 1.20
N TRP A 328 -12.20 18.61 0.25
CA TRP A 328 -12.10 17.14 0.23
C TRP A 328 -10.83 16.67 -0.49
N VAL A 329 -10.41 17.37 -1.55
CA VAL A 329 -9.12 17.20 -2.21
C VAL A 329 -8.00 17.31 -1.20
N GLY A 330 -8.04 18.34 -0.36
CA GLY A 330 -7.05 18.59 0.69
C GLY A 330 -6.91 17.41 1.64
N PHE A 331 -8.02 16.80 2.09
CA PHE A 331 -7.95 15.64 2.98
C PHE A 331 -7.28 14.42 2.33
N LEU A 332 -7.69 14.04 1.12
CA LEU A 332 -7.11 12.88 0.41
C LEU A 332 -5.65 13.12 0.06
N VAL A 333 -5.30 14.34 -0.35
CA VAL A 333 -3.93 14.75 -0.65
C VAL A 333 -3.08 14.73 0.62
N VAL A 334 -3.56 15.27 1.74
CA VAL A 334 -2.83 15.21 3.03
C VAL A 334 -2.64 13.77 3.47
N LEU A 335 -3.68 12.94 3.41
CA LEU A 335 -3.58 11.52 3.75
C LEU A 335 -2.51 10.84 2.87
N TYR A 336 -2.54 11.09 1.56
CA TYR A 336 -1.59 10.53 0.62
C TYR A 336 -0.16 11.04 0.88
N ILE A 337 0.04 12.35 1.07
CA ILE A 337 1.34 12.98 1.40
C ILE A 337 1.92 12.45 2.70
N VAL A 338 1.10 12.13 3.70
CA VAL A 338 1.60 11.59 4.97
C VAL A 338 1.88 10.09 4.87
N VAL A 339 0.92 9.33 4.34
CA VAL A 339 0.94 7.86 4.41
C VAL A 339 1.90 7.25 3.39
N VAL A 340 1.96 7.82 2.18
CA VAL A 340 2.74 7.24 1.08
C VAL A 340 4.25 7.29 1.34
N PRO A 341 4.84 8.41 1.82
CA PRO A 341 6.23 8.42 2.24
C PRO A 341 6.51 7.40 3.35
N ILE A 342 5.59 7.19 4.28
CA ILE A 342 5.76 6.18 5.32
C ILE A 342 5.83 4.77 4.68
N PHE A 343 4.90 4.43 3.78
CA PHE A 343 4.90 3.12 3.12
C PHE A 343 6.08 2.90 2.16
N ILE A 344 6.58 3.96 1.52
CA ILE A 344 7.67 3.86 0.54
C ILE A 344 9.04 3.97 1.21
N LEU A 345 9.23 4.86 2.18
CA LEU A 345 10.55 5.17 2.75
C LEU A 345 10.91 4.28 3.94
N VAL A 346 9.95 3.96 4.81
CA VAL A 346 10.25 3.17 6.02
C VAL A 346 10.80 1.79 5.67
N PRO A 347 10.21 1.01 4.74
CA PRO A 347 10.71 -0.34 4.48
C PRO A 347 12.14 -0.35 3.93
N PRO A 348 12.53 0.45 2.91
CA PRO A 348 13.92 0.56 2.48
C PRO A 348 14.90 0.95 3.58
N ILE A 349 14.54 1.90 4.47
CA ILE A 349 15.40 2.31 5.59
C ILE A 349 15.62 1.15 6.55
N VAL A 350 14.53 0.46 6.94
CA VAL A 350 14.60 -0.71 7.83
C VAL A 350 15.41 -1.83 7.19
N PHE A 351 15.26 -2.08 5.89
CA PHE A 351 15.96 -3.16 5.20
C PHE A 351 17.43 -2.88 4.95
N ARG A 352 17.82 -1.63 4.67
CA ARG A 352 19.25 -1.28 4.58
C ARG A 352 19.96 -1.51 5.90
N LYS A 353 19.31 -1.14 7.00
CA LYS A 353 19.83 -1.43 8.34
C LYS A 353 19.90 -2.93 8.60
N ALA A 354 18.86 -3.68 8.21
CA ALA A 354 18.84 -5.13 8.35
C ALA A 354 19.94 -5.83 7.53
N GLU A 355 20.22 -5.35 6.32
CA GLU A 355 21.32 -5.84 5.48
C GLU A 355 22.68 -5.60 6.14
N ALA A 356 22.93 -4.39 6.61
CA ALA A 356 24.20 -4.05 7.28
C ALA A 356 24.42 -4.95 8.51
N THR A 357 23.41 -5.06 9.37
CA THR A 357 23.47 -5.92 10.57
C THR A 357 23.67 -7.39 10.21
N ALA A 358 22.98 -7.92 9.19
CA ALA A 358 23.14 -9.32 8.79
C ALA A 358 24.56 -9.63 8.29
N LYS A 359 25.19 -8.68 7.58
CA LYS A 359 26.58 -8.80 7.11
C LYS A 359 27.57 -8.76 8.27
N GLU A 360 27.42 -7.76 9.15
CA GLU A 360 28.27 -7.60 10.33
C GLU A 360 28.21 -8.85 11.21
N ASP A 361 27.00 -9.32 11.55
CA ASP A 361 26.80 -10.54 12.35
C ASP A 361 27.48 -11.77 11.71
N ARG A 362 27.41 -11.91 10.39
CA ARG A 362 28.05 -13.03 9.69
C ARG A 362 29.57 -12.93 9.68
N ILE A 363 30.12 -11.74 9.49
CA ILE A 363 31.57 -11.50 9.53
C ILE A 363 32.08 -11.80 10.94
N ASP A 364 31.40 -11.32 11.97
CA ASP A 364 31.75 -11.58 13.37
C ASP A 364 31.71 -13.09 13.71
N ASP A 365 30.70 -13.81 13.21
CA ASP A 365 30.60 -15.26 13.38
C ASP A 365 31.77 -16.01 12.71
N LEU A 366 32.23 -15.52 11.54
CA LEU A 366 33.39 -16.09 10.85
C LEU A 366 34.70 -15.79 11.59
N VAL A 367 34.89 -14.56 12.07
CA VAL A 367 36.06 -14.17 12.87
C VAL A 367 36.15 -15.01 14.14
N ARG A 368 35.03 -15.15 14.87
CA ARG A 368 34.97 -16.03 16.05
C ARG A 368 35.24 -17.50 15.72
N ALA A 369 34.88 -17.95 14.53
CA ALA A 369 35.18 -19.32 14.10
C ALA A 369 36.68 -19.54 13.84
N ILE A 370 37.40 -18.53 13.32
CA ILE A 370 38.86 -18.54 13.20
C ILE A 370 39.49 -18.59 14.60
N GLU A 371 39.09 -17.69 15.49
CA GLU A 371 39.62 -17.60 16.87
C GLU A 371 39.41 -18.91 17.65
N ARG A 372 38.21 -19.50 17.58
CA ARG A 372 37.90 -20.78 18.27
C ARG A 372 38.73 -21.94 17.75
N ARG A 373 39.12 -21.91 16.47
CA ARG A 373 39.97 -22.94 15.86
C ARG A 373 41.46 -22.67 16.10
N LYS A 374 41.82 -21.53 16.72
CA LYS A 374 43.20 -21.09 16.96
C LYS A 374 44.03 -21.06 15.67
N ILE A 375 43.39 -20.71 14.56
CA ILE A 375 44.05 -20.56 13.26
C ILE A 375 44.84 -19.24 13.32
N ASP A 376 46.16 -19.31 13.13
CA ASP A 376 46.98 -18.10 13.02
C ASP A 376 46.81 -17.56 11.59
N ILE A 377 46.32 -16.32 11.48
CA ILE A 377 46.05 -15.66 10.18
C ILE A 377 47.35 -15.52 9.36
N LEU A 378 48.52 -15.42 10.01
CA LEU A 378 49.81 -15.23 9.37
C LEU A 378 50.50 -16.56 9.02
N GLU A 379 50.40 -17.57 9.88
CA GLU A 379 51.08 -18.86 9.68
C GLU A 379 50.22 -19.87 8.91
N ASP A 380 48.89 -19.86 9.09
CA ASP A 380 47.97 -20.85 8.51
C ASP A 380 47.19 -20.28 7.30
N VAL A 381 47.91 -19.83 6.27
CA VAL A 381 47.32 -19.17 5.09
C VAL A 381 46.26 -20.05 4.40
N GLU A 382 46.54 -21.35 4.22
CA GLU A 382 45.62 -22.28 3.57
C GLU A 382 44.32 -22.49 4.37
N ALA A 383 44.43 -22.56 5.70
CA ALA A 383 43.26 -22.71 6.58
C ALA A 383 42.45 -21.41 6.66
N THR A 384 43.10 -20.25 6.50
CA THR A 384 42.49 -18.92 6.57
C THR A 384 41.80 -18.51 5.27
N ALA A 385 42.32 -18.93 4.12
CA ALA A 385 41.80 -18.61 2.78
C ALA A 385 40.26 -18.76 2.63
N PRO A 386 39.60 -19.86 3.03
CA PRO A 386 38.15 -20.00 2.89
C PRO A 386 37.36 -18.98 3.73
N TYR A 387 37.87 -18.57 4.89
CA TYR A 387 37.21 -17.56 5.72
C TYR A 387 37.34 -16.16 5.14
N VAL A 388 38.53 -15.80 4.64
CA VAL A 388 38.76 -14.51 3.99
C VAL A 388 37.88 -14.37 2.74
N ALA A 389 37.83 -15.40 1.90
CA ALA A 389 36.97 -15.42 0.71
C ALA A 389 35.49 -15.26 1.08
N GLU A 390 35.05 -15.91 2.16
CA GLU A 390 33.67 -15.79 2.66
C GLU A 390 33.39 -14.39 3.25
N ILE A 391 34.33 -13.79 3.99
CA ILE A 391 34.21 -12.43 4.52
C ILE A 391 34.10 -11.43 3.36
N GLU A 392 34.93 -11.57 2.33
CA GLU A 392 34.88 -10.73 1.13
C GLU A 392 33.55 -10.90 0.38
N ARG A 393 33.08 -12.15 0.25
CA ARG A 393 31.74 -12.44 -0.29
C ARG A 393 30.65 -11.74 0.52
N CYS A 394 30.71 -11.78 1.84
CA CYS A 394 29.72 -11.12 2.71
C CYS A 394 29.75 -9.59 2.56
N ARG A 395 30.95 -9.00 2.49
CA ARG A 395 31.13 -7.55 2.27
C ARG A 395 30.53 -7.10 0.93
N THR A 396 30.77 -7.87 -0.13
CA THR A 396 30.32 -7.56 -1.50
C THR A 396 28.88 -8.00 -1.78
N ALA A 397 28.32 -8.91 -0.98
CA ALA A 397 26.96 -9.40 -1.12
C ALA A 397 25.97 -8.24 -1.07
N ASN A 398 25.20 -8.05 -2.12
CA ASN A 398 24.13 -7.05 -2.13
C ASN A 398 22.82 -7.75 -1.73
N ILE A 399 22.46 -7.70 -0.44
CA ILE A 399 21.20 -8.26 0.05
C ILE A 399 20.11 -7.25 -0.31
N ARG A 400 19.57 -7.38 -1.53
CA ARG A 400 18.53 -6.48 -2.04
C ARG A 400 17.16 -7.15 -1.91
N PRO A 401 16.51 -7.11 -0.73
CA PRO A 401 15.15 -7.65 -0.58
C PRO A 401 14.18 -6.97 -1.54
N LEU A 402 14.47 -5.71 -1.88
CA LEU A 402 13.74 -4.87 -2.83
C LEU A 402 14.59 -4.59 -4.08
N ARG A 403 14.89 -5.61 -4.91
CA ARG A 403 15.38 -5.34 -6.28
C ARG A 403 14.25 -4.71 -7.11
N LEU A 404 14.01 -3.42 -6.93
CA LEU A 404 13.16 -2.60 -7.79
C LEU A 404 14.00 -2.15 -8.99
N ARG A 405 14.43 -3.12 -9.81
CA ARG A 405 15.50 -2.95 -10.80
C ARG A 405 15.19 -1.93 -11.92
N THR A 406 13.94 -1.51 -12.06
CA THR A 406 13.46 -0.65 -13.16
C THR A 406 12.39 0.36 -12.72
N ALA A 407 12.01 0.37 -11.44
CA ALA A 407 10.85 1.14 -11.01
C ALA A 407 11.20 2.45 -10.31
N SER A 408 12.38 2.65 -9.71
CA SER A 408 12.51 3.72 -8.70
C SER A 408 12.29 5.14 -9.20
N SER A 409 12.67 5.51 -10.43
CA SER A 409 12.42 6.86 -10.95
C SER A 409 10.99 7.01 -11.47
N SER A 410 10.54 6.14 -12.38
CA SER A 410 9.18 6.19 -12.94
C SER A 410 8.10 5.97 -11.90
N PHE A 411 8.34 5.13 -10.90
CA PHE A 411 7.42 4.91 -9.77
C PHE A 411 7.36 6.13 -8.86
N LEU A 412 8.50 6.72 -8.54
CA LEU A 412 8.54 7.90 -7.70
C LEU A 412 7.89 9.08 -8.44
N ILE A 413 8.04 9.17 -9.76
CA ILE A 413 7.27 10.11 -10.60
C ILE A 413 5.78 9.77 -10.55
N LEU A 414 5.34 8.54 -10.80
CA LEU A 414 3.92 8.17 -10.79
C LEU A 414 3.25 8.38 -9.42
N VAL A 415 4.01 8.21 -8.34
CA VAL A 415 3.54 8.42 -6.97
C VAL A 415 3.54 9.89 -6.60
N LEU A 416 4.57 10.65 -6.98
CA LEU A 416 4.67 12.07 -6.66
C LEU A 416 3.88 12.95 -7.62
N LEU A 417 3.58 12.50 -8.83
CA LEU A 417 2.81 13.22 -9.83
C LEU A 417 1.46 13.68 -9.28
N PRO A 418 0.64 12.87 -8.58
CA PRO A 418 -0.57 13.36 -7.91
C PRO A 418 -0.29 14.48 -6.92
N ILE A 419 0.80 14.39 -6.15
CA ILE A 419 1.19 15.41 -5.16
C ILE A 419 1.62 16.70 -5.88
N LEU A 420 2.42 16.58 -6.94
CA LEU A 420 2.88 17.70 -7.74
C LEU A 420 1.73 18.36 -8.48
N LEU A 421 0.83 17.58 -9.08
CA LEU A 421 -0.35 18.09 -9.74
C LEU A 421 -1.28 18.76 -8.74
N ALA A 422 -1.56 18.14 -7.59
CA ALA A 422 -2.36 18.77 -6.54
C ALA A 422 -1.72 20.06 -6.02
N ALA A 423 -0.40 20.09 -5.84
CA ALA A 423 0.33 21.27 -5.39
C ALA A 423 0.32 22.37 -6.44
N VAL A 424 0.64 22.07 -7.70
CA VAL A 424 0.55 23.03 -8.81
C VAL A 424 -0.88 23.55 -8.92
N GLN A 425 -1.86 22.66 -8.96
CA GLN A 425 -3.27 23.02 -8.97
C GLN A 425 -3.65 23.94 -7.81
N THR A 426 -3.26 23.63 -6.58
CA THR A 426 -3.61 24.43 -5.39
C THR A 426 -2.89 25.78 -5.36
N PHE A 427 -1.58 25.80 -5.61
CA PHE A 427 -0.75 26.96 -5.35
C PHE A 427 -0.65 27.91 -6.55
N PHE A 428 -0.78 27.42 -7.78
CA PHE A 428 -0.57 28.23 -8.98
C PHE A 428 -1.66 29.29 -9.23
N PRO A 429 -2.96 29.02 -9.03
CA PRO A 429 -4.01 30.05 -9.07
C PRO A 429 -3.84 31.11 -7.97
N TRP A 430 -3.38 30.69 -6.80
CA TRP A 430 -3.09 31.59 -5.68
C TRP A 430 -1.86 32.47 -5.95
N LEU A 431 -0.83 31.92 -6.62
CA LEU A 431 0.40 32.63 -6.99
C LEU A 431 0.23 33.58 -8.17
N LEU A 432 -0.64 33.26 -9.14
CA LEU A 432 -0.85 34.08 -10.32
C LEU A 432 -1.92 35.16 -10.16
N GLY A 433 -2.62 35.18 -9.02
CA GLY A 433 -3.77 36.06 -8.79
C GLY A 433 -4.95 35.61 -9.64
N SER A 434 -6.01 35.15 -8.98
CA SER A 434 -7.31 35.00 -9.63
C SER A 434 -7.82 36.40 -10.01
N GLY A 435 -7.55 36.82 -11.24
CA GLY A 435 -8.19 37.98 -11.87
C GLY A 435 -9.66 37.72 -12.16
#